data_AF-A0AB34TAT6-F1
#
_entry.id   AF-A0AB34TAT6-F1
#
_cell.length_a   1.000
_cell.length_b   1.000
_cell.length_c   1.000
_cell.angle_alpha   90.00
_cell.angle_beta   90.00
_cell.angle_gamma   90.00
#
_symmetry.space_group_name_H-M   'P 1'
#
loop_
_entity.id
_entity.type
_entity.pdbx_description
1 polymer ?
#
loop_
_entity_poly.entity_id
_entity_poly.type
_entity_poly.pdbx_seq_one_letter_code
_entity_poly.pdbx_strand_id
1 'polypeptide(L)'
;MNFISVEVVTALAGLATGIGASSVITWLLNRYDRRHPVVDVNQLAQRIEELNDAVDLSTLAEKLAALNGAVIELAYLRIRERYENAMRHGWLHPNEKHIIERLYKAYHSIGGNGTGTQMIEEIRRLPSFPPGGDTTARMCEERAETTSDND
;
A
#
# COMPACT_ATOMS: atom_id res chain seq x y z
N MET A 1 -20.33 -1.43 -46.12
CA MET A 1 -19.78 -0.27 -46.88
C MET A 1 -20.44 1.01 -46.40
N ASN A 2 -19.63 2.06 -46.27
CA ASN A 2 -19.89 3.34 -45.60
C ASN A 2 -20.95 4.23 -46.28
N PHE A 3 -22.17 4.30 -45.74
CA PHE A 3 -23.14 5.34 -46.12
C PHE A 3 -23.08 6.59 -45.21
N ILE A 4 -22.39 6.53 -44.06
CA ILE A 4 -22.26 7.66 -43.12
C ILE A 4 -21.26 8.71 -43.65
N SER A 5 -20.35 8.33 -44.55
CA SER A 5 -19.27 9.23 -44.98
C SER A 5 -19.72 10.27 -46.01
N VAL A 6 -20.65 9.96 -46.91
CA VAL A 6 -20.93 10.85 -48.05
C VAL A 6 -21.74 12.08 -47.62
N GLU A 7 -22.84 11.91 -46.89
CA GLU A 7 -23.67 13.05 -46.45
C GLU A 7 -22.93 13.97 -45.47
N VAL A 8 -22.18 13.40 -44.52
CA VAL A 8 -21.38 14.17 -43.56
C VAL A 8 -20.26 14.93 -44.25
N VAL A 9 -19.59 14.31 -45.24
CA VAL A 9 -18.54 14.99 -46.03
C VAL A 9 -19.13 16.08 -46.92
N THR A 10 -20.33 15.89 -47.47
CA THR A 10 -21.00 16.92 -48.30
C THR A 10 -21.47 18.11 -47.45
N ALA A 11 -21.98 17.85 -46.24
CA ALA A 11 -22.34 18.90 -45.28
C ALA A 11 -21.13 19.68 -44.78
N LEU A 12 -19.98 19.02 -44.57
CA LEU A 12 -18.72 19.68 -44.23
C LEU A 12 -18.16 20.52 -45.39
N ALA A 13 -18.32 20.06 -46.64
CA ALA A 13 -17.94 20.82 -47.83
C ALA A 13 -18.79 22.11 -48.00
N GLY A 14 -20.06 22.08 -47.59
CA GLY A 14 -20.93 23.26 -47.56
C GLY A 14 -20.55 24.33 -46.52
N LEU A 15 -19.64 24.04 -45.58
CA LEU A 15 -19.12 25.03 -44.63
C LEU A 15 -18.12 26.01 -45.28
N ALA A 16 -17.59 25.68 -46.46
CA ALA A 16 -16.76 26.60 -47.23
C ALA A 16 -17.55 27.77 -47.85
N THR A 17 -18.89 27.71 -47.84
CA THR A 17 -19.79 28.78 -48.33
C THR A 17 -20.75 29.26 -47.24
N GLY A 18 -20.20 29.66 -46.09
CA GLY A 18 -20.69 30.79 -45.28
C GLY A 18 -22.01 30.67 -44.49
N ILE A 19 -22.85 29.65 -44.65
CA ILE A 19 -24.15 29.57 -43.93
C ILE A 19 -24.35 28.27 -43.11
N GLY A 20 -23.55 27.23 -43.33
CA GLY A 20 -23.86 25.86 -42.86
C GLY A 20 -23.56 25.50 -41.39
N ALA A 21 -22.82 26.30 -40.62
CA ALA A 21 -22.36 25.85 -39.30
C ALA A 21 -23.50 25.63 -38.29
N SER A 22 -24.55 26.46 -38.35
CA SER A 22 -25.68 26.39 -37.41
C SER A 22 -26.57 25.17 -37.66
N SER A 23 -26.74 24.76 -38.93
CA SER A 23 -27.60 23.64 -39.29
C SER A 23 -26.96 22.28 -38.95
N VAL A 24 -25.64 22.17 -39.07
CA VAL A 24 -24.91 20.94 -38.72
C VAL A 24 -24.90 20.73 -37.20
N ILE A 25 -24.71 21.79 -36.41
CA ILE A 25 -24.79 21.72 -34.94
C ILE A 25 -26.21 21.34 -34.51
N THR A 26 -27.25 21.97 -35.09
CA THR A 26 -28.65 21.62 -34.81
C THR A 26 -28.99 20.17 -35.20
N TRP A 27 -28.46 19.69 -36.34
CA TRP A 27 -28.65 18.30 -36.74
C TRP A 27 -27.92 17.32 -35.83
N LEU A 28 -26.70 17.63 -35.40
CA LEU A 28 -25.93 16.81 -34.45
C LEU A 28 -26.62 16.74 -33.08
N LEU A 29 -27.14 17.86 -32.57
CA LEU A 29 -27.89 17.90 -31.31
C LEU A 29 -29.20 17.10 -31.43
N ASN A 30 -29.98 17.32 -32.49
CA ASN A 30 -31.23 16.58 -32.74
C ASN A 30 -30.99 15.06 -32.98
N ARG A 31 -29.84 14.70 -33.55
CA ARG A 31 -29.40 13.30 -33.72
C ARG A 31 -29.02 12.67 -32.38
N TYR A 32 -28.34 13.42 -31.51
CA TYR A 32 -27.90 12.96 -30.19
C TYR A 32 -29.11 12.77 -29.26
N ASP A 33 -30.03 13.73 -29.24
CA ASP A 33 -31.28 13.67 -28.47
C ASP A 33 -32.17 12.48 -28.90
N ARG A 34 -32.27 12.21 -30.21
CA ARG A 34 -33.00 11.03 -30.72
C ARG A 34 -32.34 9.67 -30.43
N ARG A 35 -31.05 9.62 -30.07
CA ARG A 35 -30.34 8.36 -29.74
C ARG A 35 -30.26 8.09 -28.24
N HIS A 36 -30.49 9.09 -27.40
CA HIS A 36 -30.59 8.94 -25.95
C HIS A 36 -32.03 9.30 -25.51
N PRO A 37 -33.04 8.43 -25.74
CA PRO A 37 -34.31 8.59 -25.05
C PRO A 37 -34.02 8.64 -23.56
N VAL A 38 -34.56 9.68 -22.90
CA VAL A 38 -34.47 9.99 -21.47
C VAL A 38 -34.06 8.74 -20.67
N VAL A 39 -32.81 8.71 -20.21
CA VAL A 39 -32.34 7.66 -19.29
C VAL A 39 -33.36 7.63 -18.17
N ASP A 40 -34.16 6.58 -18.11
CA ASP A 40 -35.24 6.46 -17.15
C ASP A 40 -34.58 6.50 -15.77
N VAL A 41 -34.71 7.64 -15.09
CA VAL A 41 -34.04 7.90 -13.82
C VAL A 41 -34.47 6.86 -12.80
N ASN A 42 -35.65 6.27 -12.97
CA ASN A 42 -36.16 5.16 -12.18
C ASN A 42 -35.39 3.86 -12.44
N GLN A 43 -35.04 3.56 -13.70
CA GLN A 43 -34.20 2.40 -14.04
C GLN A 43 -32.76 2.58 -13.54
N LEU A 44 -32.24 3.80 -13.56
CA LEU A 44 -30.93 4.12 -13.01
C LEU A 44 -30.93 4.03 -11.48
N ALA A 45 -31.98 4.55 -10.82
CA ALA A 45 -32.17 4.41 -9.38
C ALA A 45 -32.31 2.95 -8.96
N GLN A 46 -33.10 2.15 -9.69
CA GLN A 46 -33.28 0.73 -9.43
C GLN A 46 -31.97 -0.05 -9.60
N ARG A 47 -31.15 0.26 -10.61
CA ARG A 47 -29.81 -0.33 -10.76
C ARG A 47 -28.83 0.14 -9.68
N ILE A 48 -28.92 1.38 -9.21
CA ILE A 48 -28.11 1.88 -8.09
C ILE A 48 -28.51 1.17 -6.79
N GLU A 49 -29.81 0.94 -6.57
CA GLU A 49 -30.34 0.23 -5.41
C GLU A 49 -29.94 -1.27 -5.43
N GLU A 50 -30.06 -1.94 -6.59
CA GLU A 50 -29.52 -3.29 -6.81
C GLU A 50 -28.00 -3.38 -6.62
N LEU A 51 -27.25 -2.35 -7.06
CA LEU A 51 -25.80 -2.32 -6.90
C LEU A 51 -25.39 -2.01 -5.45
N ASN A 52 -26.20 -1.27 -4.70
CA ASN A 52 -26.01 -0.99 -3.28
C ASN A 52 -26.24 -2.22 -2.40
N ASP A 53 -27.15 -3.12 -2.80
CA ASP A 53 -27.35 -4.43 -2.15
C ASP A 53 -26.26 -5.46 -2.54
N ALA A 54 -25.72 -5.38 -3.76
CA ALA A 54 -24.67 -6.29 -4.24
C ALA A 54 -23.28 -5.97 -3.64
N VAL A 55 -23.02 -4.70 -3.30
CA VAL A 55 -21.88 -4.31 -2.47
C VAL A 55 -22.27 -4.55 -1.03
N ASP A 56 -22.26 -5.81 -0.61
CA ASP A 56 -22.49 -6.17 0.78
C ASP A 56 -21.29 -5.67 1.63
N LEU A 57 -21.37 -4.40 2.02
CA LEU A 57 -20.40 -3.70 2.85
C LEU A 57 -20.16 -4.44 4.16
N SER A 58 -21.15 -5.21 4.65
CA SER A 58 -21.01 -6.03 5.84
C SER A 58 -20.08 -7.22 5.60
N THR A 59 -20.27 -7.97 4.50
CA THR A 59 -19.36 -9.04 4.07
C THR A 59 -17.95 -8.52 3.78
N LEU A 60 -17.81 -7.33 3.18
CA LEU A 60 -16.49 -6.72 2.95
C LEU A 60 -15.82 -6.35 4.28
N ALA A 61 -16.56 -5.76 5.21
CA ALA A 61 -16.06 -5.41 6.54
C ALA A 61 -15.63 -6.66 7.33
N GLU A 62 -16.40 -7.74 7.27
CA GLU A 62 -16.05 -9.03 7.90
C GLU A 62 -14.75 -9.62 7.33
N LYS A 63 -14.59 -9.61 6.00
CA LYS A 63 -13.36 -10.06 5.34
C LYS A 63 -12.16 -9.20 5.72
N LEU A 64 -12.32 -7.88 5.78
CA LEU A 64 -11.27 -6.97 6.22
C LEU A 64 -10.90 -7.20 7.69
N ALA A 65 -11.88 -7.46 8.56
CA ALA A 65 -11.64 -7.79 9.96
C ALA A 65 -10.87 -9.11 10.12
N ALA A 66 -11.28 -10.15 9.39
CA ALA A 66 -10.58 -11.44 9.38
C ALA A 66 -9.14 -11.32 8.86
N LEU A 67 -8.94 -10.54 7.79
CA LEU A 67 -7.60 -10.28 7.24
C LEU A 67 -6.73 -9.49 8.23
N ASN A 68 -7.27 -8.45 8.85
CA ASN A 68 -6.56 -7.69 9.88
C ASN A 68 -6.15 -8.60 11.04
N GLY A 69 -7.03 -9.49 11.50
CA GLY A 69 -6.71 -10.49 12.52
C GLY A 69 -5.53 -11.37 12.13
N ALA A 70 -5.53 -11.91 10.91
CA ALA A 70 -4.42 -12.72 10.41
C ALA A 70 -3.09 -11.94 10.32
N VAL A 71 -3.14 -10.67 9.91
CA VAL A 71 -1.95 -9.81 9.83
C VAL A 71 -1.40 -9.49 11.23
N ILE A 72 -2.26 -9.24 12.22
CA ILE A 72 -1.88 -9.05 13.62
C ILE A 72 -1.13 -10.29 14.13
N GLU A 73 -1.66 -11.49 13.90
CA GLU A 73 -1.05 -12.74 14.33
C GLU A 73 0.30 -12.98 13.65
N LEU A 74 0.40 -12.73 12.34
CA LEU A 74 1.67 -12.86 11.62
C LEU A 74 2.72 -11.88 12.17
N ALA A 75 2.33 -10.64 12.41
CA ALA A 75 3.21 -9.62 12.99
C ALA A 75 3.65 -10.01 14.40
N TYR A 76 2.74 -10.54 15.22
CA TYR A 76 3.05 -11.07 16.55
C TYR A 76 4.07 -12.21 16.49
N LEU A 77 3.85 -13.21 15.63
CA LEU A 77 4.78 -14.33 15.45
C LEU A 77 6.17 -13.84 15.03
N ARG A 78 6.23 -12.81 14.18
CA ARG A 78 7.48 -12.22 13.73
C ARG A 78 8.22 -11.48 14.83
N ILE A 79 7.49 -10.73 15.67
CA ILE A 79 8.06 -10.08 16.87
C ILE A 79 8.60 -11.13 17.82
N ARG A 80 7.84 -12.20 18.07
CA ARG A 80 8.24 -13.31 18.96
C ARG A 80 9.53 -13.99 18.49
N GLU A 81 9.62 -14.34 17.21
CA GLU A 81 10.82 -14.97 16.64
C GLU A 81 12.06 -14.07 16.82
N ARG A 82 11.91 -12.76 16.57
CA ARG A 82 13.00 -11.78 16.75
C ARG A 82 13.37 -11.62 18.22
N TYR A 83 12.39 -11.62 19.12
CA TYR A 83 12.59 -11.59 20.56
C TYR A 83 13.38 -12.81 21.03
N GLU A 84 12.98 -14.02 20.66
CA GLU A 84 13.68 -15.25 21.02
C GLU A 84 15.13 -15.24 20.51
N ASN A 85 15.34 -14.76 19.28
CA ASN A 85 16.69 -14.59 18.75
C ASN A 85 17.49 -13.57 19.56
N ALA A 86 16.93 -12.41 19.87
CA ALA A 86 17.63 -11.36 20.62
C ALA A 86 17.98 -11.82 22.06
N MET A 87 17.07 -12.52 22.73
CA MET A 87 17.30 -13.10 24.06
C MET A 87 18.41 -14.15 24.05
N ARG A 88 18.50 -14.98 23.00
CA ARG A 88 19.58 -15.98 22.87
C ARG A 88 20.95 -15.35 22.74
N HIS A 89 21.07 -14.23 22.02
CA HIS A 89 22.35 -13.53 21.86
C HIS A 89 22.69 -12.65 23.06
N GLY A 90 21.68 -12.17 23.79
CA GLY A 90 21.86 -11.28 24.95
C GLY A 90 22.27 -9.85 24.57
N TRP A 91 22.27 -9.50 23.28
CA TRP A 91 22.51 -8.17 22.75
C TRP A 91 21.81 -8.02 21.40
N LEU A 92 21.57 -6.79 20.95
CA LEU A 92 20.96 -6.53 19.65
C LEU A 92 21.45 -5.21 19.06
N HIS A 93 21.92 -5.24 17.82
CA HIS A 93 22.48 -4.05 17.16
C HIS A 93 21.45 -2.90 17.05
N PRO A 94 21.85 -1.61 17.15
CA PRO A 94 20.92 -0.48 17.07
C PRO A 94 20.02 -0.47 15.83
N ASN A 95 20.55 -0.85 14.67
CA ASN A 95 19.75 -0.95 13.45
C ASN A 95 18.66 -2.02 13.55
N GLU A 96 18.95 -3.15 14.19
CA GLU A 96 17.98 -4.22 14.38
C GLU A 96 16.90 -3.81 15.38
N LYS A 97 17.28 -3.13 16.47
CA LYS A 97 16.32 -2.49 17.38
C LYS A 97 15.39 -1.55 16.63
N HIS A 98 15.92 -0.69 15.76
CA HIS A 98 15.09 0.23 14.97
C HIS A 98 14.10 -0.49 14.05
N ILE A 99 14.52 -1.58 13.40
CA ILE A 99 13.63 -2.39 12.54
C ILE A 99 12.50 -3.00 13.38
N ILE A 100 12.84 -3.55 14.55
CA ILE A 100 11.87 -4.16 15.47
C ILE A 100 10.89 -3.11 16.00
N GLU A 101 11.35 -1.90 16.32
CA GLU A 101 10.46 -0.79 16.72
C GLU A 101 9.46 -0.40 15.62
N ARG A 102 9.90 -0.37 14.35
CA ARG A 102 8.99 -0.10 13.23
C ARG A 102 7.95 -1.19 13.07
N LEU A 103 8.35 -2.45 13.22
CA LEU A 103 7.43 -3.59 13.19
C LEU A 103 6.42 -3.51 14.34
N TYR A 104 6.88 -3.19 15.54
CA TYR A 104 6.02 -3.00 16.70
C TYR A 104 5.01 -1.87 16.51
N LYS A 105 5.44 -0.71 15.98
CA LYS A 105 4.53 0.40 15.69
C LYS A 105 3.41 -0.01 14.74
N ALA A 106 3.75 -0.75 13.67
CA ALA A 106 2.74 -1.28 12.74
C ALA A 106 1.78 -2.24 13.46
N TYR A 107 2.31 -3.23 14.17
CA TYR A 107 1.55 -4.17 14.98
C TYR A 107 0.59 -3.49 15.98
N HIS A 108 1.08 -2.49 16.71
CA HIS A 108 0.28 -1.78 17.70
C HIS A 108 -0.82 -0.94 17.03
N SER A 109 -0.52 -0.31 15.90
CA SER A 109 -1.48 0.52 15.16
C SER A 109 -2.70 -0.24 14.62
N ILE A 110 -2.54 -1.54 14.35
CA ILE A 110 -3.61 -2.42 13.86
C ILE A 110 -4.36 -3.16 14.98
N GLY A 111 -4.12 -2.83 16.26
CA GLY A 111 -4.81 -3.44 17.39
C GLY A 111 -4.08 -4.61 18.05
N GLY A 112 -2.74 -4.65 17.92
CA GLY A 112 -1.90 -5.65 18.58
C GLY A 112 -2.10 -5.74 20.10
N ASN A 113 -1.92 -6.95 20.65
CA ASN A 113 -2.11 -7.27 22.06
C ASN A 113 -0.95 -6.81 22.97
N GLY A 114 -1.19 -6.82 24.28
CA GLY A 114 -0.21 -6.38 25.28
C GLY A 114 1.03 -7.29 25.41
N THR A 115 0.95 -8.54 24.98
CA THR A 115 2.06 -9.51 25.07
C THR A 115 3.21 -9.13 24.14
N GLY A 116 2.91 -8.72 22.90
CA GLY A 116 3.91 -8.20 21.97
C GLY A 116 4.64 -6.96 22.50
N THR A 117 3.94 -6.13 23.28
CA THR A 117 4.53 -4.92 23.89
C THR A 117 5.60 -5.28 24.93
N GLN A 118 5.36 -6.28 25.78
CA GLN A 118 6.34 -6.71 26.78
C GLN A 118 7.64 -7.21 26.14
N MET A 119 7.54 -8.03 25.08
CA MET A 119 8.72 -8.50 24.34
C MET A 119 9.57 -7.36 23.78
N ILE A 120 8.93 -6.29 23.31
CA ILE A 120 9.64 -5.11 22.77
C ILE A 120 10.34 -4.34 23.89
N GLU A 121 9.69 -4.16 25.04
CA GLU A 121 10.33 -3.51 26.21
C GLU A 121 11.57 -4.27 26.67
N GLU A 122 11.55 -5.60 26.62
CA GLU A 122 12.70 -6.43 26.96
C GLU A 122 13.83 -6.29 25.93
N ILE A 123 13.50 -6.26 24.63
CA ILE A 123 14.49 -5.99 23.57
C ILE A 123 15.13 -4.61 23.72
N ARG A 124 14.37 -3.59 24.15
CA ARG A 124 14.92 -2.24 24.38
C ARG A 124 15.98 -2.23 25.47
N ARG A 125 15.82 -3.06 26.50
CA ARG A 125 16.75 -3.19 27.63
C ARG A 125 18.03 -3.94 27.29
N LEU A 126 18.07 -4.68 26.17
CA LEU A 126 19.28 -5.38 25.77
C LEU A 126 20.44 -4.41 25.51
N PRO A 127 21.69 -4.83 25.72
CA PRO A 127 22.87 -4.14 25.20
C PRO A 127 22.82 -3.97 23.68
N SER A 128 23.38 -2.87 23.18
CA SER A 128 23.44 -2.60 21.73
C SER A 128 24.65 -3.22 21.03
N PHE A 129 25.61 -3.74 21.79
CA PHE A 129 26.87 -4.29 21.29
C PHE A 129 27.16 -5.62 21.99
N PRO A 130 27.90 -6.54 21.33
CA PRO A 130 28.25 -7.82 21.93
C PRO A 130 29.12 -7.62 23.18
N PRO A 131 28.90 -8.40 24.25
CA PRO A 131 29.83 -8.44 25.37
C PRO A 131 31.19 -8.98 24.88
N GLY A 132 32.19 -8.10 24.84
CA GLY A 132 33.54 -8.40 24.29
C GLY A 132 33.92 -7.60 23.05
N GLY A 133 33.04 -6.72 22.54
CA GLY A 133 33.31 -5.82 21.42
C GLY A 133 34.15 -4.59 21.79
N ASP A 134 35.34 -4.80 22.35
CA ASP A 134 36.39 -3.77 22.34
C ASP A 134 37.42 -4.19 21.29
N THR A 135 37.09 -3.99 20.01
CA THR A 135 37.98 -4.29 18.86
C THR A 135 39.28 -3.49 18.93
N THR A 136 39.32 -2.43 19.75
CA THR A 136 40.52 -1.64 20.08
C THR A 136 41.55 -2.42 20.89
N ALA A 137 41.15 -3.39 21.73
CA ALA A 137 42.09 -4.18 22.51
C ALA A 137 42.93 -5.13 21.64
N ARG A 138 42.31 -5.77 20.63
CA ARG A 138 43.01 -6.73 19.75
C ARG A 138 44.04 -6.08 18.83
N MET A 139 43.84 -4.82 18.41
CA MET A 139 44.81 -4.13 17.54
C MET A 139 46.02 -3.58 18.32
N CYS A 140 45.89 -3.33 19.63
CA CYS A 140 47.01 -2.90 20.46
C CYS A 140 47.95 -4.07 20.84
N GLU A 141 47.42 -5.28 20.98
CA GLU A 141 48.20 -6.46 21.38
C GLU A 141 49.03 -7.02 20.20
N GLU A 142 48.47 -7.06 18.99
CA GLU A 142 49.17 -7.56 17.78
C GLU A 142 50.33 -6.65 17.33
N ARG A 143 50.35 -5.37 17.75
CA ARG A 143 51.46 -4.44 17.44
C ARG A 143 52.61 -4.49 18.45
N ALA A 144 52.40 -5.11 19.61
CA ALA A 144 53.43 -5.22 20.65
C ALA A 144 54.36 -6.43 20.44
N GLU A 145 53.86 -7.52 19.85
CA GLU A 145 54.65 -8.74 19.64
C GLU A 145 55.66 -8.64 18.48
N THR A 146 55.45 -7.74 17.50
CA THR A 146 56.33 -7.64 16.31
C THR A 146 57.57 -6.77 16.51
N THR A 147 57.76 -6.15 17.69
CA THR A 147 58.91 -5.26 17.97
C THR A 147 59.94 -5.88 18.93
N SER A 148 59.71 -7.10 19.44
CA SER A 148 60.57 -7.73 20.46
C SER A 148 61.59 -8.75 19.94
N ASP A 149 61.79 -8.87 18.62
CA ASP A 149 62.69 -9.87 18.01
C ASP A 149 63.76 -9.25 17.09
N ASN A 150 64.18 -8.01 17.35
CA ASN A 150 65.36 -7.41 16.71
C ASN A 150 66.13 -6.56 17.74
N ASP A 151 66.90 -7.23 18.59
CA ASP A 151 68.14 -6.73 19.21
C ASP A 151 69.05 -7.93 19.57
#